data_AF-X6DHF6-F1
#
_entry.id   AF-X6DHF6-F1
#
_cell.length_a   1.000
_cell.length_b   1.000
_cell.length_c   1.000
_cell.angle_alpha   90.00
_cell.angle_beta   90.00
_cell.angle_gamma   90.00
#
_symmetry.space_group_name_H-M   'P 1'
#
loop_
_entity.id
_entity.type
_entity.pdbx_description
1 polymer ?
#
loop_
_entity_poly.entity_id
_entity_poly.type
_entity_poly.pdbx_seq_one_letter_code
_entity_poly.pdbx_strand_id
1 'polypeptide(L)'
;MTFRIRPAMLKIAAAAWLLGATGAMADTTLEFTQWWEPELPAGSLRAIMDDFEAANPGIKVTLVSGPYATTRDQISVFLEAAKKMTHADKNQYGWVLPLSLQTPSGVQNDMMSWVWASGQSMMANGKPDLEGKPVVDMLTFVKSLNDAGTISPGIATKTEQEKVEEFVNDRAGMMIDSLAHVNLIRKRNPKLNFDLIPVPVVENYTGKRGLPYASWGIGISAASKHQEEAWKLVQYLMSEKVNAKLVSLANAFPGNVNAKPDFVTSDKAFGKAFEIFKTGYLANEFTGLPVAEDLMTQFDVQAQKMLAGEQSPEQAAATAQKGWMAKF
;
A
#
# COMPACT_ATOMS: atom_id res chain seq x y z
N MET A 1 -17.91 21.75 -4.09
CA MET A 1 -17.49 23.13 -4.40
C MET A 1 -16.95 23.73 -3.12
N THR A 2 -15.64 23.81 -2.99
CA THR A 2 -14.99 24.29 -1.76
C THR A 2 -13.75 25.07 -2.20
N PHE A 3 -13.91 26.38 -2.32
CA PHE A 3 -12.78 27.29 -2.48
C PHE A 3 -12.22 27.59 -1.10
N ARG A 4 -10.98 27.19 -0.83
CA ARG A 4 -10.25 27.63 0.37
C ARG A 4 -9.35 28.80 -0.02
N ILE A 5 -9.79 30.01 0.31
CA ILE A 5 -8.94 31.20 0.36
C ILE A 5 -8.55 31.41 1.83
N ARG A 6 -7.24 31.55 2.12
CA ARG A 6 -6.76 32.01 3.44
C ARG A 6 -6.73 33.55 3.46
N PRO A 7 -6.99 34.17 4.62
CA PRO A 7 -7.68 35.46 4.68
C PRO A 7 -6.74 36.66 4.66
N ALA A 8 -7.20 37.76 4.05
CA ALA A 8 -6.94 39.10 4.54
C ALA A 8 -8.26 39.87 4.53
N MET A 9 -8.65 40.42 5.68
CA MET A 9 -9.82 41.28 5.83
C MET A 9 -9.73 42.49 4.90
N LEU A 10 -10.74 42.73 4.07
CA LEU A 10 -11.43 44.03 4.02
C LEU A 10 -12.77 43.92 3.28
N LYS A 11 -13.81 44.51 3.89
CA LYS A 11 -15.13 44.72 3.31
C LYS A 11 -15.05 45.78 2.21
N ILE A 12 -15.79 45.61 1.11
CA ILE A 12 -16.72 46.58 0.48
C ILE A 12 -17.18 46.01 -0.87
N ALA A 13 -18.48 46.17 -1.14
CA ALA A 13 -19.13 45.84 -2.40
C ALA A 13 -19.25 47.08 -3.32
N ALA A 14 -19.23 46.81 -4.62
CA ALA A 14 -19.80 47.55 -5.77
C ALA A 14 -19.03 48.71 -6.45
N ALA A 15 -18.88 48.52 -7.78
CA ALA A 15 -18.95 49.45 -8.91
C ALA A 15 -17.78 50.43 -9.24
N ALA A 16 -17.02 50.04 -10.28
CA ALA A 16 -16.55 50.78 -11.47
C ALA A 16 -16.07 52.25 -11.38
N TRP A 17 -14.79 52.51 -11.71
CA TRP A 17 -14.28 53.16 -12.95
C TRP A 17 -12.74 53.32 -12.86
N LEU A 18 -12.08 53.35 -14.02
CA LEU A 18 -10.62 53.28 -14.24
C LEU A 18 -9.78 54.33 -13.48
N LEU A 19 -8.56 53.95 -13.07
CA LEU A 19 -7.28 54.61 -13.40
C LEU A 19 -6.08 53.81 -12.88
N GLY A 20 -4.99 53.85 -13.64
CA GLY A 20 -3.91 52.87 -13.63
C GLY A 20 -3.05 52.77 -12.37
N ALA A 21 -2.53 51.57 -12.14
CA ALA A 21 -1.23 51.33 -11.54
C ALA A 21 -0.70 49.99 -12.07
N THR A 22 0.33 50.05 -12.90
CA THR A 22 1.10 48.91 -13.39
C THR A 22 1.87 48.28 -12.24
N GLY A 23 1.32 47.20 -11.67
CA GLY A 23 2.10 46.23 -10.90
C GLY A 23 2.32 45.01 -11.78
N ALA A 24 3.58 44.66 -12.07
CA ALA A 24 3.89 43.38 -12.67
C ALA A 24 3.47 42.27 -11.69
N MET A 25 2.30 41.66 -11.94
CA MET A 25 1.86 40.47 -11.23
C MET A 25 2.76 39.32 -11.67
N ALA A 26 3.43 38.66 -10.74
CA ALA A 26 4.18 37.44 -11.02
C ALA A 26 3.23 36.40 -11.61
N ASP A 27 3.64 35.74 -12.70
CA ASP A 27 2.83 34.73 -13.37
C ASP A 27 2.39 33.65 -12.37
N THR A 28 1.08 33.54 -12.16
CA THR A 28 0.46 32.62 -11.20
C THR A 28 -0.20 31.47 -11.96
N THR A 29 0.26 30.24 -11.73
CA THR A 29 -0.37 29.05 -12.31
C THR A 29 -1.30 28.40 -11.30
N LEU A 30 -2.57 28.27 -11.67
CA LEU A 30 -3.61 27.60 -10.90
C LEU A 30 -3.85 26.22 -11.49
N GLU A 31 -3.99 25.21 -10.62
CA GLU A 31 -4.39 23.88 -11.04
C GLU A 31 -5.88 23.68 -10.74
N PHE A 32 -6.65 23.31 -11.76
CA PHE A 32 -8.08 23.05 -11.64
C PHE A 32 -8.40 21.60 -11.99
N THR A 33 -8.64 20.79 -10.95
CA THR A 33 -8.98 19.36 -11.08
C THR A 33 -10.49 19.15 -10.99
N GLN A 34 -11.05 18.42 -11.97
CA GLN A 34 -12.47 18.09 -12.01
C GLN A 34 -12.72 16.78 -12.78
N TRP A 35 -13.92 16.17 -12.65
CA TRP A 35 -14.22 14.83 -13.17
C TRP A 35 -15.28 14.77 -14.29
N TRP A 36 -15.90 15.90 -14.64
CA TRP A 36 -17.09 16.00 -15.49
C TRP A 36 -16.81 16.53 -16.91
N GLU A 37 -15.61 17.03 -17.23
CA GLU A 37 -15.25 17.41 -18.63
C GLU A 37 -15.48 16.30 -19.66
N PRO A 38 -15.24 15.00 -19.39
CA PRO A 38 -15.55 13.94 -20.35
C PRO A 38 -17.04 13.83 -20.72
N GLU A 39 -17.93 14.41 -19.92
CA GLU A 39 -19.36 14.48 -20.18
C GLU A 39 -19.75 15.69 -21.06
N LEU A 40 -18.80 16.58 -21.36
CA LEU A 40 -18.97 17.75 -22.21
C LEU A 40 -18.48 17.48 -23.64
N PRO A 41 -18.91 18.29 -24.63
CA PRO A 41 -18.28 18.30 -25.95
C PRO A 41 -16.76 18.57 -25.83
N ALA A 42 -15.95 17.82 -26.57
CA ALA A 42 -14.49 17.89 -26.50
C ALA A 42 -13.96 19.33 -26.64
N GLY A 43 -13.07 19.73 -25.73
CA GLY A 43 -12.43 21.05 -25.74
C GLY A 43 -13.25 22.18 -25.10
N SER A 44 -14.50 21.94 -24.69
CA SER A 44 -15.36 22.98 -24.11
C SER A 44 -14.78 23.59 -22.83
N LEU A 45 -14.23 22.76 -21.93
CA LEU A 45 -13.69 23.27 -20.66
C LEU A 45 -12.39 24.04 -20.86
N ARG A 46 -11.53 23.60 -21.79
CA ARG A 46 -10.31 24.32 -22.18
C ARG A 46 -10.63 25.70 -22.75
N ALA A 47 -11.62 25.80 -23.63
CA ALA A 47 -12.05 27.09 -24.18
C ALA A 47 -12.50 28.07 -23.08
N ILE A 48 -13.26 27.60 -22.09
CA ILE A 48 -13.69 28.43 -20.95
C ILE A 48 -12.49 28.91 -20.13
N MET A 49 -11.46 28.07 -19.94
CA MET A 49 -10.24 28.49 -19.23
C MET A 49 -9.39 29.44 -20.07
N ASP A 50 -9.37 29.29 -21.40
CA ASP A 50 -8.65 30.22 -22.29
C ASP A 50 -9.28 31.61 -22.24
N ASP A 51 -10.60 31.72 -22.24
CA ASP A 51 -11.32 32.98 -22.06
C ASP A 51 -11.00 33.61 -20.69
N PHE A 52 -10.92 32.80 -19.65
CA PHE A 52 -10.52 33.25 -18.32
C PHE A 52 -9.07 33.76 -18.30
N GLU A 53 -8.12 33.03 -18.89
CA GLU A 53 -6.71 33.45 -18.95
C GLU A 53 -6.53 34.72 -19.79
N ALA A 54 -7.29 34.87 -20.88
CA ALA A 54 -7.27 36.08 -21.71
C ALA A 54 -7.81 37.29 -20.94
N ALA A 55 -8.84 37.11 -20.12
CA ALA A 55 -9.40 38.15 -19.27
C ALA A 55 -8.54 38.47 -18.03
N ASN A 56 -7.60 37.59 -17.68
CA ASN A 56 -6.75 37.73 -16.48
C ASN A 56 -5.26 37.55 -16.84
N PRO A 57 -4.62 38.57 -17.46
CA PRO A 57 -3.21 38.51 -17.80
C PRO A 57 -2.32 38.20 -16.59
N GLY A 58 -1.42 37.24 -16.73
CA GLY A 58 -0.54 36.76 -15.65
C GLY A 58 -1.11 35.59 -14.84
N ILE A 59 -2.31 35.09 -15.15
CA ILE A 59 -2.84 33.86 -14.56
C ILE A 59 -2.95 32.77 -15.63
N LYS A 60 -2.45 31.58 -15.31
CA LYS A 60 -2.54 30.37 -16.15
C LYS A 60 -3.32 29.28 -15.41
N VAL A 61 -4.12 28.51 -16.14
CA VAL A 61 -4.92 27.42 -15.57
C VAL A 61 -4.56 26.10 -16.23
N THR A 62 -3.99 25.20 -15.44
CA THR A 62 -3.80 23.80 -15.84
C THR A 62 -5.08 23.03 -15.58
N LEU A 63 -5.73 22.56 -16.64
CA LEU A 63 -6.91 21.70 -16.56
C LEU A 63 -6.50 20.23 -16.37
N VAL A 64 -7.11 19.59 -15.38
CA VAL A 64 -6.94 18.16 -15.12
C VAL A 64 -8.31 17.49 -15.13
N SER A 65 -8.52 16.62 -16.13
CA SER A 65 -9.85 16.23 -16.55
C SER A 65 -9.92 14.81 -17.08
N GLY A 66 -10.71 13.98 -16.40
CA GLY A 66 -11.11 12.67 -16.89
C GLY A 66 -11.90 11.88 -15.86
N PRO A 67 -12.33 10.65 -16.20
CA PRO A 67 -13.34 9.92 -15.45
C PRO A 67 -13.05 9.63 -13.96
N TYR A 68 -11.87 9.74 -13.33
CA TYR A 68 -10.63 8.99 -13.56
C TYR A 68 -9.85 9.24 -14.86
N ALA A 69 -9.36 10.47 -15.11
CA ALA A 69 -8.19 10.63 -15.97
C ALA A 69 -6.99 10.04 -15.23
N THR A 70 -6.86 8.72 -15.38
CA THR A 70 -5.61 7.99 -15.57
C THR A 70 -4.43 8.54 -14.78
N THR A 71 -4.39 8.12 -13.51
CA THR A 71 -3.15 7.98 -12.74
C THR A 71 -2.45 9.28 -12.31
N ARG A 72 -3.07 10.01 -11.38
CA ARG A 72 -2.26 10.42 -10.21
C ARG A 72 -2.04 9.16 -9.40
N ASP A 73 -0.78 8.77 -9.20
CA ASP A 73 -0.34 7.42 -8.85
C ASP A 73 -1.29 6.72 -7.88
N GLN A 74 -1.58 5.44 -8.09
CA GLN A 74 -2.29 4.64 -7.07
C GLN A 74 -1.59 4.74 -5.69
N ILE A 75 -0.28 4.97 -5.71
CA ILE A 75 0.62 5.31 -4.60
C ILE A 75 0.38 6.75 -4.05
N SER A 76 0.19 7.74 -4.92
CA SER A 76 -0.09 9.15 -4.58
C SER A 76 -1.52 9.33 -4.06
N VAL A 77 -2.48 8.60 -4.63
CA VAL A 77 -3.85 8.46 -4.11
C VAL A 77 -3.83 7.82 -2.74
N PHE A 78 -3.00 6.80 -2.53
CA PHE A 78 -2.83 6.21 -1.20
C PHE A 78 -2.29 7.24 -0.20
N LEU A 79 -1.25 8.00 -0.54
CA LEU A 79 -0.73 9.07 0.31
C LEU A 79 -1.79 10.13 0.63
N GLU A 80 -2.55 10.60 -0.36
CA GLU A 80 -3.60 11.59 -0.14
C GLU A 80 -4.77 11.03 0.67
N ALA A 81 -5.13 9.76 0.49
CA ALA A 81 -6.10 9.08 1.34
C ALA A 81 -5.58 8.96 2.78
N ALA A 82 -4.33 8.56 2.95
CA ALA A 82 -3.68 8.45 4.25
C ALA A 82 -3.66 9.79 4.99
N LYS A 83 -3.30 10.90 4.31
CA LYS A 83 -3.38 12.25 4.87
C LYS A 83 -4.80 12.62 5.32
N LYS A 84 -5.82 12.32 4.51
CA LYS A 84 -7.23 12.61 4.85
C LYS A 84 -7.73 11.82 6.05
N MET A 85 -7.26 10.58 6.22
CA MET A 85 -7.59 9.71 7.34
C MET A 85 -6.77 10.01 8.60
N THR A 86 -5.74 10.86 8.49
CA THR A 86 -4.88 11.20 9.63
C THR A 86 -5.47 12.35 10.44
N HIS A 87 -5.77 12.06 11.70
CA HIS A 87 -6.17 12.99 12.74
C HIS A 87 -5.30 12.72 13.98
N ALA A 88 -4.06 13.19 13.94
CA ALA A 88 -3.07 12.92 14.98
C ALA A 88 -3.50 13.41 16.37
N ASP A 89 -4.30 14.48 16.45
CA ASP A 89 -4.92 14.98 17.67
C ASP A 89 -5.89 13.98 18.32
N LYS A 90 -6.38 13.02 17.54
CA LYS A 90 -7.29 11.94 17.96
C LYS A 90 -6.60 10.58 17.99
N ASN A 91 -5.28 10.53 17.80
CA ASN A 91 -4.53 9.28 17.68
C ASN A 91 -5.05 8.38 16.54
N GLN A 92 -5.44 8.98 15.41
CA GLN A 92 -5.89 8.29 14.20
C GLN A 92 -4.94 8.61 13.05
N TYR A 93 -4.50 7.59 12.33
CA TYR A 93 -3.48 7.68 11.29
C TYR A 93 -3.96 7.00 10.01
N GLY A 94 -3.47 7.49 8.88
CA GLY A 94 -3.87 6.98 7.57
C GLY A 94 -3.40 5.55 7.30
N TRP A 95 -2.22 5.19 7.82
CA TRP A 95 -1.62 3.89 7.62
C TRP A 95 -0.91 3.42 8.89
N VAL A 96 -0.69 2.10 8.98
CA VAL A 96 0.03 1.45 10.07
C VAL A 96 1.08 0.53 9.47
N LEU A 97 2.30 0.62 9.98
CA LEU A 97 3.48 -0.11 9.51
C LEU A 97 4.19 -0.77 10.70
N PRO A 98 4.18 -2.12 10.79
CA PRO A 98 4.88 -2.85 11.85
C PRO A 98 6.29 -3.24 11.38
N LEU A 99 7.34 -2.74 12.01
CA LEU A 99 8.75 -3.10 11.72
C LEU A 99 9.45 -3.66 12.96
N SER A 100 8.75 -4.41 13.81
CA SER A 100 9.34 -4.99 15.01
C SER A 100 10.47 -5.97 14.69
N LEU A 101 11.66 -5.72 15.24
CA LEU A 101 12.80 -6.64 15.10
C LEU A 101 12.60 -7.99 15.83
N GLN A 102 11.59 -8.09 16.71
CA GLN A 102 11.24 -9.37 17.36
C GLN A 102 10.52 -10.32 16.39
N THR A 103 9.81 -9.76 15.40
CA THR A 103 9.06 -10.47 14.37
C THR A 103 9.20 -9.69 13.05
N PRO A 104 10.33 -9.84 12.33
CA PRO A 104 10.74 -8.93 11.26
C PRO A 104 9.97 -9.13 9.94
N SER A 105 8.73 -9.64 9.99
CA SER A 105 7.92 -9.88 8.78
C SER A 105 7.37 -8.59 8.16
N GLY A 106 7.58 -7.43 8.80
CA GLY A 106 7.10 -6.12 8.35
C GLY A 106 7.61 -5.73 6.97
N VAL A 107 8.93 -5.84 6.75
CA VAL A 107 9.50 -5.63 5.42
C VAL A 107 8.90 -6.58 4.37
N GLN A 108 8.64 -7.84 4.71
CA GLN A 108 8.04 -8.81 3.78
C GLN A 108 6.58 -8.45 3.48
N ASN A 109 5.76 -8.27 4.50
CA ASN A 109 4.30 -8.19 4.37
C ASN A 109 3.83 -6.79 4.00
N ASP A 110 4.45 -5.75 4.53
CA ASP A 110 3.95 -4.37 4.39
C ASP A 110 4.80 -3.54 3.42
N MET A 111 6.12 -3.77 3.32
CA MET A 111 6.99 -3.00 2.42
C MET A 111 7.12 -3.64 1.04
N MET A 112 7.59 -4.90 0.95
CA MET A 112 7.83 -5.57 -0.35
C MET A 112 6.54 -5.89 -1.11
N SER A 113 5.39 -5.91 -0.43
CA SER A 113 4.08 -5.93 -1.09
C SER A 113 3.90 -4.81 -2.12
N TRP A 114 4.46 -3.62 -1.89
CA TRP A 114 4.41 -2.53 -2.86
C TRP A 114 5.25 -2.81 -4.12
N VAL A 115 6.40 -3.46 -3.95
CA VAL A 115 7.28 -3.88 -5.04
C VAL A 115 6.56 -4.96 -5.87
N TRP A 116 6.09 -6.00 -5.21
CA TRP A 116 5.46 -7.14 -5.88
C TRP A 116 4.11 -6.81 -6.51
N ALA A 117 3.34 -5.88 -5.94
CA ALA A 117 2.06 -5.45 -6.50
C ALA A 117 2.17 -5.07 -7.98
N SER A 118 3.31 -4.49 -8.37
CA SER A 118 3.58 -4.00 -9.73
C SER A 118 4.46 -4.93 -10.57
N GLY A 119 4.54 -6.22 -10.24
CA GLY A 119 5.36 -7.15 -11.02
C GLY A 119 6.86 -6.97 -10.84
N GLN A 120 7.29 -6.09 -9.92
CA GLN A 120 8.70 -5.80 -9.69
C GLN A 120 9.29 -6.77 -8.68
N SER A 121 10.62 -6.78 -8.57
CA SER A 121 11.37 -7.74 -7.77
C SER A 121 12.43 -7.04 -6.92
N MET A 122 12.73 -7.62 -5.77
CA MET A 122 13.89 -7.29 -4.93
C MET A 122 15.12 -8.16 -5.27
N MET A 123 15.01 -9.00 -6.32
CA MET A 123 16.01 -9.97 -6.75
C MET A 123 16.35 -9.78 -8.23
N ALA A 124 17.62 -10.00 -8.59
CA ALA A 124 18.07 -10.09 -9.97
C ALA A 124 19.03 -11.26 -10.14
N ASN A 125 18.81 -12.10 -11.15
CA ASN A 125 19.66 -13.26 -11.48
C ASN A 125 19.93 -14.19 -10.27
N GLY A 126 18.92 -14.40 -9.42
CA GLY A 126 19.01 -15.25 -8.22
C GLY A 126 19.78 -14.64 -7.04
N LYS A 127 20.11 -13.34 -7.11
CA LYS A 127 20.79 -12.60 -6.05
C LYS A 127 19.97 -11.38 -5.61
N PRO A 128 20.21 -10.84 -4.41
CA PRO A 128 19.60 -9.59 -3.97
C PRO A 128 19.89 -8.44 -4.93
N ASP A 129 18.87 -7.63 -5.21
CA ASP A 129 18.96 -6.38 -5.99
C ASP A 129 18.21 -5.25 -5.26
N LEU A 130 18.64 -4.95 -4.03
CA LEU A 130 17.99 -3.96 -3.17
C LEU A 130 18.34 -2.52 -3.55
N GLU A 131 19.45 -2.30 -4.25
CA GLU A 131 19.81 -0.99 -4.82
C GLU A 131 19.03 -0.67 -6.11
N GLY A 132 18.32 -1.66 -6.66
CA GLY A 132 17.47 -1.49 -7.82
C GLY A 132 16.34 -0.48 -7.59
N LYS A 133 15.96 0.22 -8.67
CA LYS A 133 14.89 1.23 -8.68
C LYS A 133 13.61 0.77 -7.96
N PRO A 134 13.11 -0.47 -8.11
CA PRO A 134 11.89 -0.90 -7.42
C PRO A 134 11.94 -0.77 -5.89
N VAL A 135 13.05 -1.18 -5.28
CA VAL A 135 13.22 -1.15 -3.82
C VAL A 135 13.45 0.28 -3.34
N VAL A 136 14.25 1.06 -4.06
CA VAL A 136 14.50 2.49 -3.75
C VAL A 136 13.23 3.33 -3.87
N ASP A 137 12.41 3.12 -4.91
CA ASP A 137 11.12 3.80 -5.09
C ASP A 137 10.16 3.46 -3.94
N MET A 138 10.09 2.18 -3.54
CA MET A 138 9.26 1.75 -2.41
C MET A 138 9.73 2.41 -1.10
N LEU A 139 11.03 2.42 -0.81
CA LEU A 139 11.58 3.08 0.37
C LEU A 139 11.28 4.58 0.37
N THR A 140 11.42 5.23 -0.79
CA THR A 140 11.08 6.64 -1.00
C THR A 140 9.60 6.91 -0.72
N PHE A 141 8.72 6.05 -1.20
CA PHE A 141 7.29 6.16 -0.96
C PHE A 141 6.94 5.98 0.53
N VAL A 142 7.45 4.94 1.18
CA VAL A 142 7.23 4.70 2.61
C VAL A 142 7.76 5.86 3.45
N LYS A 143 8.93 6.41 3.09
CA LYS A 143 9.45 7.63 3.70
C LYS A 143 8.52 8.82 3.51
N SER A 144 7.92 9.01 2.33
CA SER A 144 6.97 10.10 2.08
C SER A 144 5.72 10.02 2.97
N LEU A 145 5.22 8.81 3.24
CA LEU A 145 4.10 8.58 4.16
C LEU A 145 4.46 8.94 5.61
N ASN A 146 5.68 8.56 6.03
CA ASN A 146 6.21 8.87 7.36
C ASN A 146 6.44 10.38 7.54
N ASP A 147 7.10 11.03 6.57
CA ASP A 147 7.38 12.46 6.59
C ASP A 147 6.09 13.30 6.56
N ALA A 148 5.02 12.78 5.95
CA ALA A 148 3.68 13.36 5.98
C ALA A 148 2.92 13.11 7.30
N GLY A 149 3.51 12.39 8.26
CA GLY A 149 2.91 12.06 9.56
C GLY A 149 1.73 11.09 9.47
N THR A 150 1.63 10.32 8.39
CA THR A 150 0.45 9.47 8.13
C THR A 150 0.57 8.05 8.68
N ILE A 151 1.76 7.64 9.11
CA ILE A 151 2.02 6.33 9.72
C ILE A 151 1.83 6.41 11.23
N SER A 152 1.12 5.44 11.81
CA SER A 152 0.96 5.38 13.26
C SER A 152 2.31 5.23 13.99
N PRO A 153 2.54 5.99 15.09
CA PRO A 153 3.81 5.96 15.83
C PRO A 153 4.22 4.59 16.35
N GLY A 154 5.50 4.42 16.70
CA GLY A 154 6.01 3.20 17.33
C GLY A 154 6.26 2.05 16.34
N ILE A 155 6.64 2.34 15.10
CA ILE A 155 6.88 1.33 14.06
C ILE A 155 7.92 0.28 14.48
N ALA A 156 8.97 0.67 15.21
CA ALA A 156 10.14 -0.18 15.52
C ALA A 156 9.85 -1.30 16.53
N THR A 157 8.76 -1.20 17.28
CA THR A 157 8.32 -2.23 18.23
C THR A 157 7.00 -2.88 17.83
N LYS A 158 6.32 -2.32 16.82
CA LYS A 158 4.98 -2.75 16.43
C LYS A 158 5.02 -4.06 15.66
N THR A 159 4.24 -5.02 16.14
CA THR A 159 4.03 -6.35 15.57
C THR A 159 2.82 -6.37 14.64
N GLU A 160 2.69 -7.45 13.87
CA GLU A 160 1.51 -7.72 13.02
C GLU A 160 0.20 -7.66 13.83
N GLN A 161 0.19 -8.25 15.02
CA GLN A 161 -0.99 -8.28 15.88
C GLN A 161 -1.36 -6.88 16.39
N GLU A 162 -0.37 -6.07 16.77
CA GLU A 162 -0.62 -4.68 17.19
C GLU A 162 -1.12 -3.80 16.04
N LYS A 163 -0.65 -4.04 14.81
CA LYS A 163 -1.20 -3.42 13.59
C LYS A 163 -2.70 -3.69 13.46
N VAL A 164 -3.11 -4.96 13.57
CA VAL A 164 -4.53 -5.35 13.47
C VAL A 164 -5.35 -4.71 14.59
N GLU A 165 -4.83 -4.69 15.83
CA GLU A 165 -5.52 -4.05 16.95
C GLU A 165 -5.62 -2.53 16.78
N GLU A 166 -4.67 -1.85 16.15
CA GLU A 166 -4.81 -0.43 15.78
C GLU A 166 -5.96 -0.19 14.80
N PHE A 167 -6.07 -1.02 13.76
CA PHE A 167 -7.18 -0.93 12.79
C PHE A 167 -8.53 -1.20 13.45
N VAL A 168 -8.62 -2.25 14.27
CA VAL A 168 -9.83 -2.62 15.02
C VAL A 168 -10.32 -1.49 15.93
N ASN A 169 -9.41 -0.71 16.50
CA ASN A 169 -9.70 0.38 17.43
C ASN A 169 -9.81 1.76 16.76
N ASP A 170 -10.08 1.82 15.45
CA ASP A 170 -10.24 3.05 14.67
C ASP A 170 -9.01 3.98 14.70
N ARG A 171 -7.81 3.42 14.96
CA ARG A 171 -6.52 4.17 15.02
C ARG A 171 -5.77 4.16 13.68
N ALA A 172 -6.08 3.24 12.79
CA ALA A 172 -5.49 3.18 11.45
C ALA A 172 -6.59 3.08 10.38
N GLY A 173 -6.52 3.94 9.35
CA GLY A 173 -7.49 3.96 8.25
C GLY A 173 -7.25 2.90 7.18
N MET A 174 -5.99 2.50 6.96
CA MET A 174 -5.58 1.48 6.01
C MET A 174 -4.47 0.60 6.61
N MET A 175 -4.39 -0.65 6.16
CA MET A 175 -3.32 -1.59 6.45
C MET A 175 -3.18 -2.60 5.31
N ILE A 176 -1.97 -3.14 5.12
CA ILE A 176 -1.80 -4.37 4.33
C ILE A 176 -1.96 -5.52 5.32
N ASP A 177 -2.82 -6.49 5.04
CA ASP A 177 -3.16 -7.51 6.03
C ASP A 177 -3.55 -8.86 5.42
N SER A 178 -3.52 -9.91 6.24
CA SER A 178 -3.92 -11.27 5.90
C SER A 178 -5.44 -11.45 5.98
N LEU A 179 -6.00 -12.25 5.07
CA LEU A 179 -7.40 -12.66 5.12
C LEU A 179 -7.76 -13.42 6.40
N ALA A 180 -6.76 -14.03 7.05
CA ALA A 180 -6.94 -14.69 8.34
C ALA A 180 -7.50 -13.74 9.43
N HIS A 181 -7.25 -12.43 9.32
CA HIS A 181 -7.70 -11.44 10.29
C HIS A 181 -9.11 -10.90 10.03
N VAL A 182 -9.72 -11.12 8.85
CA VAL A 182 -11.06 -10.57 8.51
C VAL A 182 -12.12 -10.92 9.56
N ASN A 183 -12.19 -12.18 9.98
CA ASN A 183 -13.16 -12.62 10.99
C ASN A 183 -12.80 -12.16 12.40
N LEU A 184 -11.51 -12.04 12.71
CA LEU A 184 -11.05 -11.45 13.97
C LEU A 184 -11.49 -9.99 14.07
N ILE A 185 -11.25 -9.20 13.02
CA ILE A 185 -11.62 -7.78 12.95
C ILE A 185 -13.12 -7.61 13.16
N ARG A 186 -13.95 -8.36 12.41
CA ARG A 186 -15.42 -8.33 12.54
C ARG A 186 -15.89 -8.71 13.94
N LYS A 187 -15.23 -9.69 14.59
CA LYS A 187 -15.56 -10.10 15.96
C LYS A 187 -15.19 -9.02 16.97
N ARG A 188 -14.04 -8.39 16.80
CA ARG A 188 -13.49 -7.40 17.74
C ARG A 188 -14.17 -6.04 17.61
N ASN A 189 -14.52 -5.63 16.39
CA ASN A 189 -15.30 -4.43 16.11
C ASN A 189 -16.42 -4.73 15.10
N PRO A 190 -17.59 -5.23 15.55
CA PRO A 190 -18.72 -5.54 14.67
C PRO A 190 -19.34 -4.33 13.96
N LYS A 191 -18.97 -3.11 14.36
CA LYS A 191 -19.46 -1.86 13.78
C LYS A 191 -18.50 -1.29 12.73
N LEU A 192 -17.27 -1.80 12.67
CA LEU A 192 -16.28 -1.34 11.71
C LEU A 192 -16.70 -1.73 10.30
N ASN A 193 -16.89 -0.73 9.45
CA ASN A 193 -17.14 -0.94 8.03
C ASN A 193 -15.82 -0.85 7.28
N PHE A 194 -15.31 -1.99 6.82
CA PHE A 194 -14.06 -2.07 6.06
C PHE A 194 -14.26 -2.83 4.75
N ASP A 195 -13.37 -2.57 3.80
CA ASP A 195 -13.34 -3.23 2.50
C ASP A 195 -11.91 -3.69 2.18
N LEU A 196 -11.78 -4.66 1.26
CA LEU A 196 -10.52 -5.22 0.80
C LEU A 196 -10.25 -4.74 -0.62
N ILE A 197 -9.07 -4.19 -0.87
CA ILE A 197 -8.62 -3.80 -2.22
C ILE A 197 -7.27 -4.44 -2.50
N PRO A 198 -6.90 -4.68 -3.77
CA PRO A 198 -5.54 -5.06 -4.08
C PRO A 198 -4.56 -3.95 -3.67
N VAL A 199 -3.33 -4.32 -3.33
CA VAL A 199 -2.25 -3.34 -3.10
C VAL A 199 -2.15 -2.43 -4.32
N PRO A 200 -2.10 -1.10 -4.15
CA PRO A 200 -2.00 -0.17 -5.26
C PRO A 200 -0.71 -0.40 -6.07
N VAL A 201 -0.76 -0.17 -7.38
CA VAL A 201 0.37 -0.38 -8.30
C VAL A 201 0.99 0.94 -8.75
N VAL A 202 2.22 0.88 -9.27
CA VAL A 202 2.88 2.02 -9.92
C VAL A 202 2.11 2.46 -11.16
N GLU A 203 2.38 3.69 -11.59
CA GLU A 203 1.74 4.29 -12.75
C GLU A 203 1.90 3.44 -14.02
N ASN A 204 0.85 3.38 -14.84
CA ASN A 204 0.80 2.65 -16.11
C ASN A 204 1.04 1.14 -16.03
N TYR A 205 1.07 0.55 -14.82
CA TYR A 205 1.16 -0.90 -14.67
C TYR A 205 -0.16 -1.58 -15.04
N THR A 206 -0.14 -2.34 -16.14
CA THR A 206 -1.28 -3.13 -16.64
C THR A 206 -1.09 -4.64 -16.49
N GLY A 207 -0.01 -5.06 -15.82
CA GLY A 207 0.30 -6.47 -15.60
C GLY A 207 -0.54 -7.11 -14.48
N LYS A 208 -0.31 -8.41 -14.23
CA LYS A 208 -0.94 -9.11 -13.11
C LYS A 208 -0.36 -8.62 -11.80
N ARG A 209 -1.22 -8.29 -10.83
CA ARG A 209 -0.77 -7.82 -9.52
C ARG A 209 -0.14 -8.95 -8.71
N GLY A 210 1.01 -8.69 -8.09
CA GLY A 210 1.57 -9.59 -7.09
C GLY A 210 0.81 -9.48 -5.77
N LEU A 211 0.60 -10.61 -5.12
CA LEU A 211 -0.02 -10.70 -3.80
C LEU A 211 0.98 -11.35 -2.84
N PRO A 212 1.34 -10.69 -1.72
CA PRO A 212 2.12 -11.32 -0.67
C PRO A 212 1.40 -12.57 -0.15
N TYR A 213 2.14 -13.63 0.13
CA TYR A 213 1.57 -14.80 0.79
C TYR A 213 2.47 -15.30 1.91
N ALA A 214 1.83 -15.83 2.95
CA ALA A 214 2.50 -16.59 3.98
C ALA A 214 2.60 -18.06 3.55
N SER A 215 3.82 -18.56 3.42
CA SER A 215 4.09 -19.97 3.15
C SER A 215 3.97 -20.78 4.43
N TRP A 216 2.91 -21.59 4.57
CA TRP A 216 2.76 -22.54 5.67
C TRP A 216 3.05 -23.95 5.13
N GLY A 217 4.15 -24.54 5.59
CA GLY A 217 4.58 -25.88 5.21
C GLY A 217 4.37 -26.89 6.34
N ILE A 218 4.10 -28.14 5.99
CA ILE A 218 4.14 -29.27 6.92
C ILE A 218 5.40 -30.07 6.61
N GLY A 219 6.38 -30.02 7.52
CA GLY A 219 7.63 -30.77 7.41
C GLY A 219 7.65 -31.97 8.34
N ILE A 220 8.39 -33.02 7.95
CA ILE A 220 8.72 -34.15 8.82
C ILE A 220 10.18 -33.98 9.24
N SER A 221 10.43 -33.94 10.55
CA SER A 221 11.80 -33.87 11.05
C SER A 221 12.60 -35.08 10.59
N ALA A 222 13.83 -34.86 10.10
CA ALA A 222 14.75 -35.93 9.73
C ALA A 222 15.07 -36.86 10.92
N ALA A 223 14.94 -36.37 12.15
CA ALA A 223 15.13 -37.15 13.37
C ALA A 223 13.91 -37.99 13.79
N SER A 224 12.77 -37.89 13.08
CA SER A 224 11.58 -38.66 13.41
C SER A 224 11.84 -40.17 13.27
N LYS A 225 11.42 -40.93 14.27
CA LYS A 225 11.43 -42.41 14.24
C LYS A 225 10.21 -43.00 13.51
N HIS A 226 9.27 -42.15 13.08
CA HIS A 226 7.98 -42.53 12.48
C HIS A 226 7.81 -41.83 11.12
N GLN A 227 8.79 -41.98 10.23
CA GLN A 227 8.82 -41.28 8.95
C GLN A 227 7.62 -41.66 8.06
N GLU A 228 7.32 -42.96 7.96
CA GLU A 228 6.24 -43.47 7.11
C GLU A 228 4.85 -43.08 7.61
N GLU A 229 4.63 -43.14 8.92
CA GLU A 229 3.36 -42.74 9.54
C GLU A 229 3.15 -41.23 9.47
N ALA A 230 4.19 -40.44 9.72
CA ALA A 230 4.15 -39.00 9.53
C ALA A 230 3.85 -38.63 8.07
N TRP A 231 4.43 -39.37 7.10
CA TRP A 231 4.13 -39.15 5.68
C TRP A 231 2.66 -39.44 5.35
N LYS A 232 2.09 -40.54 5.88
CA LYS A 232 0.65 -40.82 5.73
C LYS A 232 -0.22 -39.67 6.25
N LEU A 233 0.15 -39.07 7.39
CA LEU A 233 -0.56 -37.91 7.92
C LEU A 233 -0.44 -36.69 6.99
N VAL A 234 0.77 -36.39 6.49
CA VAL A 234 0.98 -35.29 5.53
C VAL A 234 0.10 -35.50 4.28
N GLN A 235 0.11 -36.70 3.71
CA GLN A 235 -0.74 -37.04 2.56
C GLN A 235 -2.23 -36.85 2.86
N TYR A 236 -2.69 -37.26 4.05
CA TYR A 236 -4.07 -37.09 4.47
C TYR A 236 -4.45 -35.60 4.58
N LEU A 237 -3.64 -34.78 5.26
CA LEU A 237 -3.89 -33.34 5.43
C LEU A 237 -3.90 -32.58 4.11
N MET A 238 -3.06 -33.00 3.15
CA MET A 238 -2.93 -32.38 1.83
C MET A 238 -3.91 -32.94 0.78
N SER A 239 -4.69 -33.96 1.13
CA SER A 239 -5.75 -34.48 0.24
C SER A 239 -6.79 -33.40 -0.06
N GLU A 240 -7.38 -33.42 -1.27
CA GLU A 240 -8.29 -32.37 -1.76
C GLU A 240 -9.37 -31.99 -0.75
N LYS A 241 -10.09 -33.00 -0.22
CA LYS A 241 -11.20 -32.79 0.73
C LYS A 241 -10.72 -32.27 2.09
N VAL A 242 -9.61 -32.78 2.60
CA VAL A 242 -9.11 -32.39 3.93
C VAL A 242 -8.48 -31.00 3.87
N ASN A 243 -7.72 -30.69 2.82
CA ASN A 243 -7.15 -29.36 2.61
C ASN A 243 -8.27 -28.32 2.46
N ALA A 244 -9.30 -28.60 1.66
CA ALA A 244 -10.47 -27.72 1.52
C ALA A 244 -11.14 -27.44 2.89
N LYS A 245 -11.32 -28.47 3.72
CA LYS A 245 -11.87 -28.32 5.07
C LYS A 245 -10.97 -27.48 5.98
N LEU A 246 -9.66 -27.77 6.00
CA LEU A 246 -8.68 -27.03 6.82
C LEU A 246 -8.66 -25.55 6.47
N VAL A 247 -8.54 -25.22 5.18
CA VAL A 247 -8.47 -23.81 4.77
C VAL A 247 -9.79 -23.09 4.94
N SER A 248 -10.92 -23.81 4.90
CA SER A 248 -12.22 -23.23 5.23
C SER A 248 -12.35 -22.85 6.70
N LEU A 249 -11.79 -23.66 7.61
CA LEU A 249 -11.73 -23.33 9.04
C LEU A 249 -10.74 -22.18 9.32
N ALA A 250 -9.62 -22.16 8.60
CA ALA A 250 -8.58 -21.15 8.77
C ALA A 250 -8.86 -19.82 8.06
N ASN A 251 -9.84 -19.77 7.14
CA ASN A 251 -10.04 -18.66 6.20
C ASN A 251 -8.77 -18.35 5.37
N ALA A 252 -8.09 -19.41 4.92
CA ALA A 252 -6.83 -19.35 4.20
C ALA A 252 -6.98 -19.81 2.74
N PHE A 253 -5.95 -19.60 1.92
CA PHE A 253 -5.90 -20.14 0.56
C PHE A 253 -5.49 -21.62 0.57
N PRO A 254 -6.09 -22.48 -0.28
CA PRO A 254 -5.74 -23.88 -0.36
C PRO A 254 -4.33 -24.08 -0.92
N GLY A 255 -3.59 -25.02 -0.30
CA GLY A 255 -2.31 -25.52 -0.83
C GLY A 255 -2.49 -26.59 -1.90
N ASN A 256 -3.67 -27.21 -1.98
CA ASN A 256 -4.04 -28.16 -3.03
C ASN A 256 -4.80 -27.43 -4.16
N VAL A 257 -4.29 -27.48 -5.38
CA VAL A 257 -4.86 -26.77 -6.55
C VAL A 257 -6.29 -27.19 -6.92
N ASN A 258 -6.73 -28.38 -6.49
CA ASN A 258 -8.06 -28.90 -6.75
C ASN A 258 -9.05 -28.55 -5.62
N ALA A 259 -8.57 -28.10 -4.46
CA ALA A 259 -9.42 -27.78 -3.32
C ALA A 259 -10.24 -26.50 -3.59
N LYS A 260 -11.55 -26.59 -3.32
CA LYS A 260 -12.50 -25.48 -3.43
C LYS A 260 -13.04 -25.16 -2.03
N PRO A 261 -12.59 -24.07 -1.39
CA PRO A 261 -13.08 -23.70 -0.07
C PRO A 261 -14.51 -23.15 -0.13
N ASP A 262 -15.35 -23.54 0.85
CA ASP A 262 -16.78 -23.17 0.84
C ASP A 262 -17.00 -21.66 1.06
N PHE A 263 -16.12 -21.02 1.84
CA PHE A 263 -16.23 -19.61 2.25
C PHE A 263 -16.18 -18.62 1.08
N VAL A 264 -15.59 -19.03 -0.05
CA VAL A 264 -15.49 -18.20 -1.27
C VAL A 264 -16.87 -17.81 -1.78
N THR A 265 -17.87 -18.67 -1.57
CA THR A 265 -19.24 -18.45 -2.07
C THR A 265 -20.19 -17.86 -1.03
N SER A 266 -19.89 -18.01 0.26
CA SER A 266 -20.80 -17.63 1.34
C SER A 266 -20.55 -16.22 1.91
N ASP A 267 -19.41 -15.60 1.63
CA ASP A 267 -19.04 -14.28 2.17
C ASP A 267 -18.49 -13.35 1.08
N LYS A 268 -19.08 -12.16 0.95
CA LYS A 268 -18.70 -11.20 -0.09
C LYS A 268 -17.26 -10.70 0.03
N ALA A 269 -16.74 -10.51 1.24
CA ALA A 269 -15.37 -10.04 1.43
C ALA A 269 -14.37 -11.13 1.03
N PHE A 270 -14.61 -12.38 1.43
CA PHE A 270 -13.76 -13.48 1.00
C PHE A 270 -13.90 -13.80 -0.49
N GLY A 271 -15.11 -13.67 -1.07
CA GLY A 271 -15.32 -13.76 -2.51
C GLY A 271 -14.50 -12.70 -3.27
N LYS A 272 -14.55 -11.44 -2.84
CA LYS A 272 -13.73 -10.35 -3.42
C LYS A 272 -12.24 -10.64 -3.30
N ALA A 273 -11.78 -11.10 -2.13
CA ALA A 273 -10.39 -11.47 -1.92
C ALA A 273 -9.94 -12.65 -2.81
N PHE A 274 -10.83 -13.62 -3.05
CA PHE A 274 -10.57 -14.72 -3.95
C PHE A 274 -10.51 -14.29 -5.42
N GLU A 275 -11.31 -13.30 -5.84
CA GLU A 275 -11.16 -12.68 -7.17
C GLU A 275 -9.82 -11.96 -7.32
N ILE A 276 -9.37 -11.22 -6.29
CA ILE A 276 -8.03 -10.59 -6.27
C ILE A 276 -6.95 -11.68 -6.42
N PHE A 277 -7.05 -12.76 -5.66
CA PHE A 277 -6.13 -13.90 -5.73
C PHE A 277 -6.09 -14.55 -7.13
N LYS A 278 -7.24 -14.80 -7.76
CA LYS A 278 -7.32 -15.43 -9.09
C LYS A 278 -6.77 -14.56 -10.22
N THR A 279 -6.85 -13.24 -10.09
CA THR A 279 -6.42 -12.29 -11.13
C THR A 279 -4.95 -11.92 -11.02
N GLY A 280 -4.34 -12.11 -9.84
CA GLY A 280 -2.93 -11.83 -9.58
C GLY A 280 -1.99 -13.03 -9.75
N TYR A 281 -0.83 -12.91 -9.11
CA TYR A 281 0.12 -14.01 -8.87
C TYR A 281 0.64 -13.92 -7.43
N LEU A 282 1.10 -15.03 -6.86
CA LEU A 282 1.68 -15.04 -5.52
C LEU A 282 3.15 -14.61 -5.56
N ALA A 283 3.52 -13.71 -4.67
CA ALA A 283 4.90 -13.22 -4.53
C ALA A 283 5.33 -13.29 -3.06
N ASN A 284 6.45 -13.95 -2.81
CA ASN A 284 7.17 -13.85 -1.55
C ASN A 284 8.62 -14.23 -1.83
N GLU A 285 9.43 -13.23 -2.14
CA GLU A 285 10.82 -13.44 -2.55
C GLU A 285 11.74 -13.75 -1.37
N PHE A 286 11.25 -13.68 -0.12
CA PHE A 286 11.96 -14.20 1.06
C PHE A 286 11.80 -15.72 1.21
N THR A 287 10.73 -16.31 0.66
CA THR A 287 10.51 -17.76 0.74
C THR A 287 11.64 -18.49 -0.01
N GLY A 288 12.37 -19.34 0.72
CA GLY A 288 13.48 -20.12 0.18
C GLY A 288 14.84 -19.42 0.19
N LEU A 289 14.92 -18.16 0.61
CA LEU A 289 16.22 -17.50 0.82
C LEU A 289 16.94 -18.08 2.05
N PRO A 290 18.29 -18.19 2.01
CA PRO A 290 19.05 -18.54 3.19
C PRO A 290 18.85 -17.47 4.27
N VAL A 291 18.72 -17.88 5.53
CA VAL A 291 18.62 -16.99 6.69
C VAL A 291 17.58 -15.86 6.52
N ALA A 292 16.43 -16.14 5.88
CA ALA A 292 15.43 -15.12 5.52
C ALA A 292 15.01 -14.19 6.68
N GLU A 293 14.89 -14.70 7.90
CA GLU A 293 14.58 -13.86 9.08
C GLU A 293 15.69 -12.87 9.42
N ASP A 294 16.96 -13.26 9.27
CA ASP A 294 18.11 -12.37 9.44
C ASP A 294 18.15 -11.32 8.32
N LEU A 295 17.88 -11.72 7.07
CA LEU A 295 17.75 -10.78 5.95
C LEU A 295 16.65 -9.74 6.19
N MET A 296 15.48 -10.19 6.64
CA MET A 296 14.37 -9.32 7.02
C MET A 296 14.76 -8.36 8.14
N THR A 297 15.38 -8.87 9.21
CA THR A 297 15.87 -8.05 10.33
C THR A 297 16.86 -6.98 9.87
N GLN A 298 17.82 -7.34 9.02
CA GLN A 298 18.80 -6.40 8.50
C GLN A 298 18.15 -5.28 7.68
N PHE A 299 17.13 -5.60 6.89
CA PHE A 299 16.38 -4.62 6.13
C PHE A 299 15.54 -3.72 7.05
N ASP A 300 14.81 -4.30 8.01
CA ASP A 300 14.02 -3.54 8.99
C ASP A 300 14.87 -2.52 9.74
N VAL A 301 16.10 -2.89 10.16
CA VAL A 301 17.05 -1.95 10.79
C VAL A 301 17.35 -0.77 9.87
N GLN A 302 17.56 -0.99 8.57
CA GLN A 302 17.83 0.10 7.64
C GLN A 302 16.59 0.96 7.38
N ALA A 303 15.42 0.33 7.24
CA ALA A 303 14.14 1.02 7.09
C ALA A 303 13.84 1.90 8.33
N GLN A 304 14.03 1.38 9.54
CA GLN A 304 13.85 2.14 10.78
C GLN A 304 14.74 3.38 10.84
N LYS A 305 16.04 3.24 10.53
CA LYS A 305 16.97 4.38 10.48
C LYS A 305 16.59 5.42 9.43
N MET A 306 16.15 4.97 8.26
CA MET A 306 15.64 5.87 7.20
C MET A 306 14.43 6.68 7.70
N LEU A 307 13.49 6.00 8.38
CA LEU A 307 12.27 6.62 8.90
C LEU A 307 12.52 7.51 10.12
N ALA A 308 13.61 7.28 10.86
CA ALA A 308 14.14 8.17 11.89
C ALA A 308 14.90 9.40 11.31
N GLY A 309 15.09 9.45 9.99
CA GLY A 309 15.82 10.54 9.32
C GLY A 309 17.34 10.43 9.36
N GLU A 310 17.87 9.26 9.76
CA GLU A 310 19.32 9.03 9.87
C GLU A 310 19.99 8.73 8.52
N GLN A 311 19.22 8.30 7.51
CA GLN A 311 19.72 7.97 6.17
C GLN A 311 18.67 8.15 5.07
N SER A 312 19.13 8.28 3.82
CA SER A 312 18.26 8.34 2.64
C SER A 312 17.73 6.94 2.25
N PRO A 313 16.69 6.86 1.40
CA PRO A 313 16.25 5.60 0.79
C PRO A 313 17.37 4.83 0.09
N GLU A 314 18.21 5.52 -0.69
CA GLU A 314 19.34 4.93 -1.41
C GLU A 314 20.40 4.38 -0.44
N GLN A 315 20.69 5.12 0.63
CA GLN A 315 21.63 4.67 1.66
C GLN A 315 21.10 3.45 2.43
N ALA A 316 19.80 3.43 2.74
CA ALA A 316 19.16 2.29 3.38
C ALA A 316 19.21 1.05 2.49
N ALA A 317 18.87 1.20 1.20
CA ALA A 317 18.97 0.16 0.19
C ALA A 317 20.40 -0.39 0.03
N ALA A 318 21.40 0.49 -0.17
CA ALA A 318 22.79 0.08 -0.33
C ALA A 318 23.36 -0.61 0.92
N THR A 319 22.99 -0.13 2.12
CA THR A 319 23.43 -0.75 3.37
C THR A 319 22.79 -2.14 3.56
N ALA A 320 21.51 -2.29 3.24
CA ALA A 320 20.83 -3.58 3.28
C ALA A 320 21.40 -4.55 2.23
N GLN A 321 21.63 -4.08 0.99
CA GLN A 321 22.27 -4.86 -0.08
C GLN A 321 23.61 -5.43 0.37
N LYS A 322 24.48 -4.58 0.92
CA LYS A 322 25.79 -4.99 1.43
C LYS A 322 25.67 -6.05 2.54
N GLY A 323 24.69 -5.90 3.44
CA GLY A 323 24.42 -6.88 4.49
C GLY A 323 23.97 -8.23 3.94
N TRP A 324 23.02 -8.21 3.00
CA TRP A 324 22.49 -9.41 2.38
C TRP A 324 23.55 -10.14 1.56
N MET A 325 24.36 -9.42 0.78
CA MET A 325 25.44 -10.01 -0.02
C MET A 325 26.51 -10.73 0.82
N ALA A 326 26.57 -10.54 2.14
CA ALA A 326 27.44 -11.33 3.02
C ALA A 326 26.85 -12.73 3.36
N LYS A 327 25.60 -13.00 2.97
CA LYS A 327 24.85 -14.24 3.24
C LYS A 327 24.55 -15.06 1.96
N PHE A 328 24.82 -14.50 0.79
CA PHE A 328 24.66 -15.11 -0.55
C PHE A 328 26.02 -15.42 -1.16
#